data_AF-A0A970RXK1-F1
#
_entry.id   AF-A0A970RXK1-F1
#
_cell.length_a   1.000
_cell.length_b   1.000
_cell.length_c   1.000
_cell.angle_alpha   90.00
_cell.angle_beta   90.00
_cell.angle_gamma   90.00
#
_symmetry.space_group_name_H-M   'P 1'
#
loop_
_entity.id
_entity.type
_entity.pdbx_description
1 polymer ?
#
loop_
_entity_poly.entity_id
_entity_poly.type
_entity_poly.pdbx_seq_one_letter_code
_entity_poly.pdbx_strand_id
1 'polypeptide(L)'
;MFKNRPQLKRDLLLIGSLIIIVVGVLIFSFATRKKAEVAIVKYENKTLFEVDLNSGKLKVNTDLYKAPEMPEIVGEDLFIAGEKETRLEFGKGVINYNNFYVIKGRLGYVLIEYNPEKKMIRVKQETSPYNICSNQGYSNNAPIICLPNYVFINFSKAVEVDGILG
;
A
#
# COMPACT_ATOMS: atom_id res chain seq x y z
N MET A 1 -4.72 37.13 46.25
CA MET A 1 -4.27 36.92 44.86
C MET A 1 -5.50 36.55 44.01
N PHE A 2 -6.32 37.53 43.64
CA PHE A 2 -7.58 37.28 42.92
C PHE A 2 -7.27 37.11 41.42
N LYS A 3 -7.26 35.86 40.96
CA LYS A 3 -7.13 35.51 39.54
C LYS A 3 -8.31 36.13 38.78
N ASN A 4 -8.03 37.03 37.83
CA ASN A 4 -9.02 37.73 37.01
C ASN A 4 -9.90 36.74 36.22
N ARG A 5 -11.03 36.33 36.81
CA ARG A 5 -12.07 35.50 36.18
C ARG A 5 -12.52 35.98 34.78
N PRO A 6 -12.63 37.29 34.46
CA PRO A 6 -13.01 37.71 33.11
C PRO A 6 -11.92 37.47 32.05
N GLN A 7 -10.64 37.55 32.44
CA GLN A 7 -9.52 37.28 31.53
C GLN A 7 -9.47 35.80 31.16
N LEU A 8 -9.62 34.91 32.15
CA LEU A 8 -9.69 33.46 31.93
C LEU A 8 -10.83 33.03 30.99
N LYS A 9 -12.02 33.65 31.08
CA LYS A 9 -13.15 33.34 30.19
C LYS A 9 -12.88 33.76 28.75
N ARG A 10 -12.27 34.93 28.56
CA ARG A 10 -11.90 35.45 27.24
C ARG A 10 -10.79 34.61 26.61
N ASP A 11 -9.78 34.24 27.39
CA ASP A 11 -8.66 33.42 26.92
C ASP A 11 -9.13 32.01 26.56
N LEU A 12 -10.08 31.43 27.33
CA LEU A 12 -10.70 30.15 27.01
C LEU A 12 -11.53 30.21 25.72
N LEU A 13 -12.24 31.33 25.48
CA LEU A 13 -13.00 31.53 24.24
C LEU A 13 -12.06 31.65 23.03
N LEU A 14 -10.94 32.36 23.18
CA LEU A 14 -9.91 32.46 22.15
C LEU A 14 -9.27 31.10 21.84
N ILE A 15 -8.83 30.37 22.87
CA ILE A 15 -8.23 29.03 22.72
C ILE A 15 -9.24 28.05 22.11
N GLY A 16 -10.49 28.07 22.56
CA GLY A 16 -11.54 27.22 22.03
C GLY A 16 -11.79 27.46 20.55
N SER A 17 -11.86 28.73 20.15
CA SER A 17 -12.03 29.09 18.72
C SER A 17 -10.85 28.63 17.86
N LEU A 18 -9.61 28.75 18.36
CA LEU A 18 -8.41 28.28 17.67
C LEU A 18 -8.41 26.76 17.49
N ILE A 19 -8.78 25.99 18.52
CA ILE A 19 -8.87 24.52 18.44
C ILE A 19 -9.91 24.11 17.39
N ILE A 20 -11.07 24.77 17.37
CA ILE A 20 -12.13 24.49 16.38
C ILE A 20 -11.62 24.73 14.96
N ILE A 21 -10.88 25.82 14.72
CA ILE A 21 -10.28 26.10 13.42
C ILE A 21 -9.29 25.01 13.03
N VAL A 22 -8.37 24.62 13.93
CA VAL A 22 -7.38 23.57 13.65
C VAL A 22 -8.05 22.23 13.36
N VAL A 23 -9.04 21.84 14.17
CA VAL A 23 -9.81 20.59 13.95
C VAL A 23 -10.57 20.66 12.62
N GLY A 24 -11.18 21.80 12.29
CA GLY A 24 -11.87 22.00 11.02
C GLY A 24 -10.93 21.85 9.82
N VAL A 25 -9.73 22.44 9.89
CA VAL A 25 -8.69 22.29 8.86
C VAL A 25 -8.24 20.83 8.74
N LEU A 26 -8.06 20.13 9.85
CA LEU A 26 -7.68 18.71 9.84
C LEU A 26 -8.76 17.82 9.20
N ILE A 27 -10.03 17.99 9.59
CA ILE A 27 -11.15 17.24 9.01
C ILE A 27 -11.27 17.52 7.50
N PHE A 28 -11.18 18.79 7.11
CA PHE A 28 -11.21 19.20 5.70
C PHE A 28 -10.04 18.60 4.90
N SER A 29 -8.82 18.61 5.47
CA SER A 29 -7.66 17.97 4.86
C SER A 29 -7.84 16.47 4.65
N PHE A 30 -8.44 15.76 5.61
CA PHE A 30 -8.74 14.34 5.47
C PHE A 30 -9.81 14.06 4.40
N ALA A 31 -10.86 14.89 4.32
CA ALA A 31 -11.94 14.73 3.35
C ALA A 31 -11.52 14.98 1.89
N THR A 32 -10.51 15.84 1.66
CA THR A 32 -10.07 16.22 0.31
C THR A 32 -9.04 15.27 -0.31
N ARG A 33 -8.59 14.22 0.39
CA ARG A 33 -7.61 13.26 -0.15
C ARG A 33 -8.20 12.47 -1.33
N LYS A 34 -7.67 12.70 -2.53
CA LYS A 34 -8.04 11.93 -3.74
C LYS A 34 -7.58 10.48 -3.59
N LYS A 35 -8.48 9.52 -3.81
CA LYS A 35 -8.16 8.09 -3.88
C LYS A 35 -7.51 7.75 -5.22
N ALA A 36 -6.49 6.92 -5.20
CA ALA A 36 -5.91 6.38 -6.43
C ALA A 36 -6.79 5.27 -7.03
N GLU A 37 -6.55 4.97 -8.29
CA GLU A 37 -7.28 3.95 -9.04
C GLU A 37 -6.39 2.76 -9.40
N VAL A 38 -5.07 2.97 -9.43
CA VAL A 38 -4.10 1.93 -9.77
C VAL A 38 -3.01 1.88 -8.69
N ALA A 39 -2.69 0.67 -8.24
CA ALA A 39 -1.50 0.38 -7.46
C ALA A 39 -0.43 -0.24 -8.37
N ILE A 40 0.76 0.33 -8.37
CA ILE A 40 1.88 -0.03 -9.23
C ILE A 40 2.96 -0.64 -8.36
N VAL A 41 3.18 -1.95 -8.50
CA VAL A 41 4.20 -2.69 -7.74
C VAL A 41 5.50 -2.74 -8.55
N LYS A 42 6.56 -2.23 -7.94
CA LYS A 42 7.89 -2.12 -8.54
C LYS A 42 8.94 -2.84 -7.70
N TYR A 43 9.93 -3.37 -8.38
CA TYR A 43 11.22 -3.74 -7.79
C TYR A 43 12.29 -2.82 -8.35
N GLU A 44 13.01 -2.13 -7.47
CA GLU A 44 13.85 -0.98 -7.81
C GLU A 44 13.05 0.04 -8.66
N ASN A 45 13.43 0.25 -9.92
CA ASN A 45 12.73 1.16 -10.84
C ASN A 45 11.89 0.44 -11.90
N LYS A 46 11.80 -0.89 -11.86
CA LYS A 46 11.06 -1.70 -12.83
C LYS A 46 9.67 -2.06 -12.30
N THR A 47 8.63 -1.75 -13.07
CA THR A 47 7.26 -2.19 -12.78
C THR A 47 7.14 -3.70 -13.03
N LEU A 48 6.72 -4.45 -12.01
CA LEU A 48 6.44 -5.87 -12.11
C LEU A 48 4.98 -6.10 -12.51
N PHE A 49 4.05 -5.45 -11.83
CA PHE A 49 2.64 -5.53 -12.12
C PHE A 49 1.88 -4.32 -11.57
N GLU A 50 0.66 -4.15 -12.06
CA GLU A 50 -0.30 -3.12 -11.68
C GLU A 50 -1.61 -3.79 -11.29
N VAL A 51 -2.27 -3.28 -10.26
CA VAL A 51 -3.61 -3.70 -9.83
C VAL A 51 -4.53 -2.50 -9.90
N ASP A 52 -5.59 -2.61 -10.70
CA ASP A 52 -6.71 -1.68 -10.68
C ASP A 52 -7.46 -1.86 -9.34
N LEU A 53 -7.48 -0.82 -8.52
CA LEU A 53 -8.08 -0.83 -7.19
C LEU A 53 -9.60 -0.78 -7.20
N ASN A 54 -10.23 -0.45 -8.33
CA ASN A 54 -11.68 -0.49 -8.48
C ASN A 54 -12.18 -1.85 -8.95
N SER A 55 -11.50 -2.45 -9.92
CA SER A 55 -11.92 -3.71 -10.55
C SER A 55 -11.18 -4.95 -10.02
N GLY A 56 -10.03 -4.76 -9.35
CA GLY A 56 -9.12 -5.84 -8.99
C GLY A 56 -8.34 -6.42 -10.18
N LYS A 57 -8.47 -5.83 -11.37
CA LYS A 57 -7.82 -6.33 -12.58
C LYS A 57 -6.29 -6.21 -12.46
N LEU A 58 -5.62 -7.34 -12.66
CA LEU A 58 -4.16 -7.44 -12.66
C LEU A 58 -3.63 -7.23 -14.08
N LYS A 59 -2.64 -6.34 -14.23
CA LYS A 59 -1.83 -6.17 -15.44
C LYS A 59 -0.37 -6.49 -15.09
N VAL A 60 0.21 -7.49 -15.75
CA VAL A 60 1.54 -8.00 -15.42
C VAL A 60 2.54 -7.61 -16.52
N ASN A 61 3.72 -7.15 -16.11
CA ASN A 61 4.82 -6.75 -17.00
C ASN A 61 6.04 -7.69 -16.86
N THR A 62 5.84 -8.87 -16.27
CA THR A 62 6.82 -9.91 -15.98
C THR A 62 6.13 -11.29 -16.01
N ASP A 63 6.85 -12.36 -15.68
CA ASP A 63 6.29 -13.71 -15.67
C ASP A 63 5.17 -13.84 -14.62
N LEU A 64 4.09 -14.51 -14.99
CA LEU A 64 2.95 -14.73 -14.09
C LEU A 64 2.80 -16.23 -13.81
N TYR A 65 2.93 -16.60 -12.55
CA TYR A 65 2.70 -17.96 -12.08
C TYR A 65 1.40 -18.00 -11.27
N LYS A 66 0.49 -18.92 -11.61
CA LYS A 66 -0.71 -19.14 -10.82
C LYS A 66 -0.42 -20.18 -9.75
N ALA A 67 -0.75 -19.86 -8.51
CA ALA A 67 -0.65 -20.81 -7.40
C ALA A 67 -2.01 -21.51 -7.20
N PRO A 68 -2.01 -22.84 -6.94
CA PRO A 68 -3.24 -23.57 -6.61
C PRO A 68 -3.72 -23.30 -5.18
N GLU A 69 -2.82 -22.93 -4.28
CA GLU A 69 -3.09 -22.71 -2.85
C GLU A 69 -2.45 -21.41 -2.34
N MET A 70 -2.87 -20.99 -1.14
CA MET A 70 -2.35 -19.81 -0.48
C MET A 70 -0.83 -19.92 -0.26
N PRO A 71 -0.02 -18.99 -0.79
CA PRO A 71 1.42 -19.01 -0.55
C PRO A 71 1.74 -18.68 0.91
N GLU A 72 2.69 -19.40 1.49
CA GLU A 72 3.17 -19.21 2.85
C GLU A 72 4.67 -18.91 2.86
N ILE A 73 5.06 -17.82 3.52
CA ILE A 73 6.48 -17.46 3.70
C ILE A 73 6.90 -17.97 5.08
N VAL A 74 7.87 -18.89 5.11
CA VAL A 74 8.44 -19.44 6.35
C VAL A 74 9.93 -19.17 6.37
N GLY A 75 10.34 -18.22 7.21
CA GLY A 75 11.71 -17.72 7.21
C GLY A 75 12.07 -17.05 5.89
N GLU A 76 13.01 -17.65 5.16
CA GLU A 76 13.47 -17.17 3.85
C GLU A 76 12.86 -17.94 2.68
N ASP A 77 12.08 -18.98 2.95
CA ASP A 77 11.52 -19.87 1.96
C ASP A 77 10.03 -19.58 1.69
N LEU A 78 9.60 -19.88 0.46
CA LEU A 78 8.22 -19.81 0.01
C LEU A 78 7.68 -21.22 -0.20
N PHE A 79 6.49 -21.48 0.32
CA PHE A 79 5.79 -22.75 0.15
C PHE A 79 4.42 -22.54 -0.50
N ILE A 80 4.03 -23.46 -1.39
CA ILE A 80 2.72 -23.50 -2.04
C ILE A 80 2.28 -24.96 -2.08
N ALA A 81 1.10 -25.28 -1.56
CA ALA A 81 0.60 -26.65 -1.44
C ALA A 81 1.60 -27.59 -0.73
N GLY A 82 2.32 -27.08 0.26
CA GLY A 82 3.33 -27.82 1.03
C GLY A 82 4.68 -28.01 0.32
N GLU A 83 4.82 -27.59 -0.93
CA GLU A 83 6.07 -27.70 -1.70
C GLU A 83 6.86 -26.40 -1.71
N LYS A 84 8.19 -26.50 -1.63
CA LYS A 84 9.08 -25.34 -1.70
C LYS A 84 9.09 -24.77 -3.11
N GLU A 85 8.77 -23.49 -3.21
CA GLU A 85 8.68 -22.75 -4.46
C GLU A 85 9.97 -21.98 -4.76
N THR A 86 10.51 -22.16 -5.96
CA THR A 86 11.80 -21.61 -6.38
C THR A 86 11.76 -20.85 -7.70
N ARG A 87 10.61 -20.79 -8.37
CA ARG A 87 10.45 -20.15 -9.69
C ARG A 87 10.62 -18.63 -9.69
N LEU A 88 10.46 -17.98 -8.53
CA LEU A 88 10.66 -16.53 -8.42
C LEU A 88 12.14 -16.17 -8.30
N GLU A 89 12.61 -15.32 -9.22
CA GLU A 89 13.91 -14.65 -9.17
C GLU A 89 13.78 -13.23 -8.62
N PHE A 90 14.88 -12.62 -8.19
CA PHE A 90 14.89 -11.24 -7.72
C PHE A 90 14.43 -10.27 -8.82
N GLY A 91 13.38 -9.49 -8.53
CA GLY A 91 12.85 -8.49 -9.46
C GLY A 91 12.24 -9.07 -10.74
N LYS A 92 11.88 -10.36 -10.75
CA LYS A 92 11.19 -11.02 -11.86
C LYS A 92 10.14 -11.98 -11.35
N GLY A 93 9.06 -12.08 -12.12
CA GLY A 93 7.97 -12.98 -11.83
C GLY A 93 7.05 -12.46 -10.73
N VAL A 94 5.82 -12.89 -10.79
CA VAL A 94 4.83 -12.75 -9.72
C VAL A 94 4.04 -14.04 -9.60
N ILE A 95 3.94 -14.55 -8.38
CA ILE A 95 3.00 -15.62 -8.07
C ILE A 95 1.68 -14.98 -7.68
N ASN A 96 0.59 -15.43 -8.26
CA ASN A 96 -0.75 -14.94 -7.95
C ASN A 96 -1.66 -16.08 -7.48
N TYR A 97 -2.32 -15.83 -6.34
CA TYR A 97 -3.41 -16.63 -5.79
C TYR A 97 -4.56 -15.69 -5.41
N ASN A 98 -5.65 -15.69 -6.16
CA ASN A 98 -6.77 -14.76 -5.94
C ASN A 98 -6.30 -13.29 -5.87
N ASN A 99 -6.51 -12.62 -4.73
CA ASN A 99 -6.08 -11.24 -4.47
C ASN A 99 -4.71 -11.15 -3.76
N PHE A 100 -3.96 -12.25 -3.73
CA PHE A 100 -2.62 -12.31 -3.15
C PHE A 100 -1.58 -12.41 -4.25
N TYR A 101 -0.48 -11.69 -4.04
CA TYR A 101 0.64 -11.62 -4.97
C TYR A 101 1.94 -11.82 -4.19
N VAL A 102 2.81 -12.71 -4.65
CA VAL A 102 4.14 -12.89 -4.07
C VAL A 102 5.19 -12.52 -5.11
N ILE A 103 6.15 -11.72 -4.66
CA ILE A 103 7.36 -11.38 -5.40
C ILE A 103 8.58 -11.66 -4.54
N LYS A 104 9.74 -11.81 -5.19
CA LYS A 104 11.02 -11.95 -4.49
C LYS A 104 11.80 -10.64 -4.59
N GLY A 105 11.93 -9.97 -3.46
CA GLY A 105 12.78 -8.80 -3.26
C GLY A 105 14.19 -9.20 -2.84
N ARG A 106 15.03 -8.20 -2.52
CA ARG A 106 16.46 -8.43 -2.26
C ARG A 106 16.76 -9.28 -1.02
N LEU A 107 15.99 -9.15 0.06
CA LEU A 107 16.17 -9.93 1.30
C LEU A 107 15.25 -11.15 1.38
N GLY A 108 14.26 -11.27 0.50
CA GLY A 108 13.40 -12.43 0.45
C GLY A 108 12.03 -12.11 -0.13
N TYR A 109 11.04 -12.89 0.28
CA TYR A 109 9.71 -12.82 -0.30
C TYR A 109 8.88 -11.69 0.31
N VAL A 110 8.00 -11.11 -0.51
CA VAL A 110 7.02 -10.11 -0.10
C VAL A 110 5.65 -10.58 -0.57
N LEU A 111 4.76 -10.84 0.39
CA LEU A 111 3.36 -11.21 0.17
C LEU A 111 2.50 -9.95 0.24
N ILE A 112 1.85 -9.63 -0.88
CA ILE A 112 1.00 -8.46 -1.07
C ILE A 112 -0.45 -8.93 -1.15
N GLU A 113 -1.36 -8.18 -0.53
CA GLU A 113 -2.80 -8.44 -0.51
C GLU A 113 -3.55 -7.24 -1.06
N TYR A 114 -4.45 -7.49 -2.01
CA TYR A 114 -5.49 -6.56 -2.43
C TYR A 114 -6.81 -6.87 -1.72
N ASN A 115 -7.47 -5.85 -1.18
CA ASN A 115 -8.79 -5.96 -0.57
C ASN A 115 -9.83 -5.28 -1.47
N PRO A 116 -10.74 -6.05 -2.12
CA PRO A 116 -11.75 -5.51 -3.03
C PRO A 116 -12.77 -4.57 -2.36
N GLU A 117 -13.15 -4.84 -1.11
CA GLU A 117 -14.15 -4.04 -0.40
C GLU A 117 -13.61 -2.65 -0.04
N LYS A 118 -12.36 -2.60 0.43
CA LYS A 118 -11.67 -1.36 0.81
C LYS A 118 -11.05 -0.64 -0.38
N LYS A 119 -10.87 -1.34 -1.51
CA LYS A 119 -10.14 -0.84 -2.69
C LYS A 119 -8.73 -0.39 -2.33
N MET A 120 -8.02 -1.24 -1.58
CA MET A 120 -6.72 -0.93 -0.97
C MET A 120 -5.79 -2.12 -1.10
N ILE A 121 -4.48 -1.84 -1.12
CA ILE A 121 -3.42 -2.84 -1.04
C ILE A 121 -2.66 -2.69 0.26
N ARG A 122 -2.16 -3.81 0.78
CA ARG A 122 -1.14 -3.85 1.83
C ARG A 122 -0.06 -4.88 1.50
N VAL A 123 1.09 -4.74 2.14
CA VAL A 123 1.98 -5.88 2.35
C VAL A 123 1.42 -6.67 3.55
N LYS A 124 1.18 -7.96 3.38
CA LYS A 124 0.67 -8.83 4.45
C LYS A 124 1.83 -9.44 5.25
N GLN A 125 2.90 -9.81 4.57
CA GLN A 125 4.09 -10.39 5.16
C GLN A 125 5.31 -10.10 4.28
N GLU A 126 6.48 -9.93 4.89
CA GLU A 126 7.74 -9.75 4.18
C GLU A 126 8.91 -10.37 4.97
N THR A 127 9.95 -10.76 4.24
CA THR A 127 11.26 -11.08 4.83
C THR A 127 12.09 -9.79 4.89
N SER A 128 12.05 -9.06 6.02
CA SER A 128 12.87 -7.85 6.19
C SER A 128 13.12 -7.49 7.67
N PRO A 129 14.18 -6.72 7.98
CA PRO A 129 14.35 -6.15 9.31
C PRO A 129 13.16 -5.24 9.67
N TYR A 130 12.64 -5.39 10.89
CA TYR A 130 11.59 -4.55 11.50
C TYR A 130 10.20 -4.57 10.84
N ASN A 131 10.00 -5.30 9.74
CA ASN A 131 8.70 -5.50 9.10
C ASN A 131 7.92 -4.20 8.84
N ILE A 132 8.62 -3.17 8.36
CA ILE A 132 8.07 -1.81 8.21
C ILE A 132 6.92 -1.78 7.18
N CYS A 133 6.93 -2.68 6.18
CA CYS A 133 5.92 -2.68 5.14
C CYS A 133 4.61 -3.30 5.57
N SER A 134 4.65 -4.46 6.22
CA SER A 134 3.44 -5.08 6.76
C SER A 134 2.81 -4.22 7.83
N ASN A 135 3.63 -3.53 8.63
CA ASN A 135 3.15 -2.61 9.66
C ASN A 135 2.48 -1.34 9.11
N GLN A 136 2.70 -0.95 7.84
CA GLN A 136 2.01 0.19 7.23
C GLN A 136 0.53 -0.08 6.96
N GLY A 137 0.14 -1.34 6.83
CA GLY A 137 -1.25 -1.73 6.59
C GLY A 137 -1.78 -1.32 5.21
N TYR A 138 -3.10 -1.08 5.16
CA TYR A 138 -3.80 -0.82 3.91
C TYR A 138 -3.62 0.62 3.42
N SER A 139 -3.31 0.76 2.13
CA SER A 139 -3.20 2.04 1.46
C SER A 139 -3.81 2.01 0.05
N ASN A 140 -4.28 3.16 -0.40
CA ASN A 140 -4.69 3.44 -1.78
C ASN A 140 -4.23 4.83 -2.25
N ASN A 141 -3.27 5.45 -1.56
CA ASN A 141 -2.78 6.78 -1.91
C ASN A 141 -1.35 7.04 -1.39
N ALA A 142 -1.03 6.59 -0.18
CA ALA A 142 0.29 6.72 0.41
C ALA A 142 1.17 5.55 -0.05
N PRO A 143 2.33 5.80 -0.68
CA PRO A 143 3.22 4.73 -1.12
C PRO A 143 3.60 3.78 0.01
N ILE A 144 3.70 2.48 -0.31
CA ILE A 144 4.25 1.46 0.61
C ILE A 144 5.67 1.14 0.15
N ILE A 145 6.65 1.31 1.05
CA ILE A 145 8.08 1.25 0.70
C ILE A 145 8.80 0.20 1.53
N CYS A 146 9.32 -0.84 0.87
CA CYS A 146 10.08 -1.92 1.48
C CYS A 146 11.55 -1.80 1.13
N LEU A 147 12.24 -0.82 1.73
CA LEU A 147 13.63 -0.50 1.42
C LEU A 147 14.57 -1.70 1.48
N PRO A 148 14.55 -2.58 2.51
CA PRO A 148 15.46 -3.73 2.54
C PRO A 148 15.23 -4.69 1.35
N ASN A 149 13.99 -4.80 0.87
CA ASN A 149 13.61 -5.62 -0.27
C ASN A 149 13.64 -4.88 -1.61
N TYR A 150 13.90 -3.58 -1.63
CA TYR A 150 13.80 -2.70 -2.82
C TYR A 150 12.45 -2.82 -3.54
N VAL A 151 11.37 -3.09 -2.81
CA VAL A 151 10.00 -3.16 -3.34
C VAL A 151 9.26 -1.87 -3.02
N PHE A 152 8.58 -1.32 -4.02
CA PHE A 152 7.80 -0.09 -3.90
C PHE A 152 6.40 -0.29 -4.46
N ILE A 153 5.38 0.10 -3.71
CA ILE A 153 3.99 0.14 -4.17
C ILE A 153 3.58 1.61 -4.25
N ASN A 154 3.46 2.11 -5.48
CA ASN A 154 3.03 3.48 -5.75
C ASN A 154 1.56 3.50 -6.17
N PHE A 155 0.93 4.66 -6.00
CA PHE A 155 -0.48 4.84 -6.29
C PHE A 155 -0.66 5.96 -7.31
N SER A 156 -1.40 5.69 -8.38
CA SER A 156 -1.69 6.68 -9.43
C SER A 156 -3.17 6.69 -9.80
N LYS A 157 -3.58 7.74 -10.50
CA LYS A 157 -4.82 7.70 -11.28
C LYS A 157 -4.66 6.74 -12.44
N ALA A 158 -5.75 6.13 -12.88
CA ALA A 158 -5.75 5.44 -14.15
C ALA A 158 -5.45 6.49 -15.22
N VAL A 159 -4.51 6.19 -16.11
CA VAL A 159 -4.36 7.01 -17.31
C VAL A 159 -5.54 6.65 -18.20
N GLU A 160 -6.56 7.50 -18.21
CA GLU A 160 -7.48 7.54 -19.34
C GLU A 160 -6.62 7.91 -20.55
N VAL A 161 -6.43 6.96 -21.45
CA VAL A 161 -5.86 7.26 -22.76
C VAL A 161 -6.98 8.00 -23.48
N ASP A 162 -7.05 9.31 -23.28
CA ASP A 162 -7.83 10.19 -24.13
C ASP A 162 -7.40 9.94 -25.58
N GLY A 163 -8.40 9.62 -26.40
CA GLY A 163 -8.24 8.97 -27.69
C GLY A 163 -7.22 9.60 -28.61
N ILE A 164 -6.41 8.73 -29.24
CA ILE A 164 -5.80 9.04 -30.52
C ILE A 164 -6.69 8.41 -31.59
N LEU A 165 -7.69 9.18 -32.02
CA LEU A 165 -8.15 9.17 -33.41
C LEU A 165 -7.30 10.24 -34.12
N GLY A 166 -6.51 9.81 -35.11
CA GLY A 166 -5.65 10.67 -35.92
C GLY A 166 -4.49 9.91 -36.51
#